data_AF-A0A355ING4-F1
#
_entry.id   AF-A0A355ING4-F1
#
_cell.length_a   1.000
_cell.length_b   1.000
_cell.length_c   1.000
_cell.angle_alpha   90.00
_cell.angle_beta   90.00
_cell.angle_gamma   90.00
#
_symmetry.space_group_name_H-M   'P 1'
#
loop_
_entity.id
_entity.type
_entity.pdbx_description
1 polymer ?
#
loop_
_entity_poly.entity_id
_entity_poly.type
_entity_poly.pdbx_seq_one_letter_code
_entity_poly.pdbx_strand_id
1 'polypeptide(L)'
;MPLEQERLCAHFGHCEQFAVFDVDNGLILAEERLIPPPHEPGLLPGWLAEQGVTHVLAGGMGQRALDLFAARSIEVTVGVQPKHPAALVQEWLNKTLKGGSNACDH
;
A
#
# COMPACT_ATOMS: atom_id res chain seq x y z
N MET A 1 1.10 1.95 2.38
CA MET A 1 1.10 0.47 2.53
C MET A 1 0.21 0.07 3.70
N PRO A 2 -0.77 -0.84 3.52
CA PRO A 2 -1.67 -1.29 4.59
C PRO A 2 -0.94 -2.23 5.56
N LEU A 3 -1.08 -1.99 6.87
CA LEU A 3 -0.42 -2.76 7.91
C LEU A 3 -1.40 -3.43 8.88
N GLU A 4 -1.02 -4.62 9.33
CA GLU A 4 -1.63 -5.38 10.42
C GLU A 4 -0.47 -6.00 11.22
N GLN A 5 -0.47 -5.85 12.56
CA GLN A 5 0.61 -6.35 13.41
C GLN A 5 2.03 -5.96 12.92
N GLU A 6 2.20 -4.67 12.59
CA GLU A 6 3.47 -4.07 12.12
C GLU A 6 4.01 -4.66 10.80
N ARG A 7 3.22 -5.47 10.09
CA ARG A 7 3.59 -6.10 8.82
C ARG A 7 2.58 -5.74 7.75
N LEU A 8 2.99 -5.85 6.49
CA LEU A 8 2.08 -5.68 5.36
C LEU A 8 0.88 -6.63 5.50
N CYS A 9 -0.33 -6.07 5.44
CA CYS A 9 -1.56 -6.84 5.49
C CYS A 9 -1.82 -7.55 4.14
N ALA A 10 -2.36 -8.76 4.23
CA ALA A 10 -2.80 -9.53 3.06
C ALA A 10 -4.01 -8.90 2.35
N HIS A 11 -4.83 -8.10 3.05
CA HIS A 11 -6.02 -7.47 2.48
C HIS A 11 -6.05 -5.97 2.75
N PHE A 12 -6.04 -5.17 1.69
CA PHE A 12 -6.00 -3.71 1.78
C PHE A 12 -7.15 -3.08 2.60
N GLY A 13 -8.37 -3.67 2.56
CA GLY A 13 -9.55 -3.11 3.22
C GLY A 13 -9.67 -3.36 4.72
N HIS A 14 -8.89 -4.29 5.30
CA HIS A 14 -9.02 -4.70 6.70
C HIS A 14 -7.77 -4.37 7.54
N CYS A 15 -6.99 -3.38 7.12
CA CYS A 15 -5.78 -3.00 7.84
C CYS A 15 -6.07 -2.03 9.00
N GLU A 16 -5.23 -2.10 10.03
CA GLU A 16 -5.33 -1.24 11.22
C GLU A 16 -4.69 0.13 10.98
N GLN A 17 -3.65 0.16 10.14
CA GLN A 17 -2.84 1.35 9.89
C GLN A 17 -2.32 1.37 8.46
N PHE A 18 -1.93 2.55 8.00
CA PHE A 18 -1.18 2.74 6.77
C PHE A 18 0.22 3.29 7.09
N ALA A 19 1.25 2.62 6.62
CA ALA A 19 2.59 3.20 6.56
C ALA A 19 2.78 3.95 5.25
N VAL A 20 3.09 5.24 5.35
CA VAL A 20 3.42 6.12 4.24
C VAL A 20 4.92 6.44 4.33
N PHE A 21 5.60 6.37 3.20
CA PHE A 21 7.03 6.59 3.12
C PHE A 21 7.31 7.67 2.10
N ASP A 22 8.03 8.70 2.52
CA ASP A 22 8.61 9.67 1.62
C ASP A 22 9.95 9.14 1.15
N VAL A 23 10.11 9.02 -0.15
CA VAL A 23 11.32 8.49 -0.77
C VAL A 23 11.83 9.48 -1.82
N ASP A 24 13.13 9.75 -1.78
CA ASP A 24 13.81 10.58 -2.76
C ASP A 24 15.16 9.97 -3.12
N ASN A 25 15.50 9.94 -4.41
CA ASN A 25 16.79 9.46 -4.91
C ASN A 25 17.23 8.09 -4.36
N GLY A 26 16.28 7.17 -4.14
CA GLY A 26 16.58 5.83 -3.60
C GLY A 26 16.70 5.76 -2.08
N LEU A 27 16.41 6.83 -1.35
CA LEU A 27 16.50 6.92 0.10
C LEU A 27 15.13 7.16 0.72
N ILE A 28 14.91 6.58 1.90
CA ILE A 28 13.73 6.88 2.72
C ILE A 28 14.04 8.16 3.50
N LEU A 29 13.26 9.22 3.24
CA LEU A 29 13.38 10.51 3.93
C LEU A 29 12.54 10.55 5.21
N ALA A 30 11.34 9.98 5.16
CA ALA A 30 10.42 9.95 6.28
C ALA A 30 9.52 8.70 6.22
N GLU A 31 9.00 8.35 7.38
CA GLU A 31 8.04 7.27 7.57
C GLU A 31 6.95 7.76 8.52
N GLU A 32 5.71 7.72 8.05
CA GLU A 32 4.54 8.10 8.82
C GLU A 32 3.60 6.90 9.00
N ARG A 33 2.92 6.85 10.14
CA ARG A 33 1.84 5.92 10.43
C ARG A 33 0.52 6.67 10.47
N LEU A 34 -0.30 6.45 9.46
CA LEU A 34 -1.63 7.01 9.38
C LEU A 34 -2.66 5.99 9.87
N ILE A 35 -3.57 6.44 10.72
CA ILE A 35 -4.75 5.66 11.12
C ILE A 35 -5.83 5.91 10.06
N PRO A 36 -6.37 4.87 9.42
CA PRO A 36 -7.41 5.06 8.42
C PRO A 36 -8.68 5.64 9.04
N PRO A 37 -9.45 6.42 8.28
CA PRO A 37 -10.81 6.79 8.68
C PRO A 37 -11.68 5.53 8.83
N PRO A 38 -12.84 5.62 9.51
CA PRO A 38 -13.80 4.52 9.61
C PRO A 38 -14.03 3.86 8.24
N HIS A 39 -13.92 2.53 8.19
CA HIS A 39 -13.90 1.79 6.93
C HIS A 39 -15.22 1.93 6.16
N GLU A 40 -15.17 2.67 5.05
CA GLU A 40 -16.24 2.77 4.06
C GLU A 40 -15.75 2.25 2.69
N PRO A 41 -16.55 1.43 1.98
CA PRO A 41 -16.16 0.87 0.69
C PRO A 41 -15.78 1.93 -0.36
N GLY A 42 -14.49 1.96 -0.71
CA GLY A 42 -13.94 2.88 -1.71
C GLY A 42 -13.45 4.23 -1.17
N LEU A 43 -13.51 4.44 0.15
CA LEU A 43 -12.99 5.66 0.79
C LEU A 43 -11.45 5.69 0.78
N LEU A 44 -10.82 4.58 1.17
CA LEU A 44 -9.37 4.51 1.41
C LEU A 44 -8.51 4.91 0.20
N PRO A 45 -8.82 4.52 -1.06
CA PRO A 45 -8.02 4.96 -2.21
C PRO A 45 -8.06 6.47 -2.44
N GLY A 46 -9.22 7.10 -2.21
CA GLY A 46 -9.36 8.55 -2.32
C GLY A 46 -8.59 9.27 -1.21
N TRP A 47 -8.76 8.80 0.03
CA TRP A 47 -8.08 9.37 1.19
C TRP A 47 -6.55 9.26 1.07
N LEU A 48 -6.00 8.13 0.60
CA LEU A 48 -4.55 8.00 0.37
C LEU A 48 -4.04 8.90 -0.75
N ALA A 49 -4.85 9.14 -1.78
CA ALA A 49 -4.49 10.05 -2.86
C ALA A 49 -4.39 11.51 -2.35
N GLU A 50 -5.25 11.91 -1.41
CA GLU A 50 -5.17 13.22 -0.76
C GLU A 50 -3.89 13.40 0.06
N GLN A 51 -3.27 12.31 0.52
CA GLN A 51 -1.96 12.33 1.18
C GLN A 51 -0.78 12.41 0.20
N GLY A 52 -1.04 12.54 -1.10
CA GLY A 52 0.02 12.64 -2.12
C GLY A 52 0.71 11.31 -2.45
N VAL A 53 0.12 10.18 -2.06
CA VAL A 53 0.69 8.86 -2.36
C VAL A 53 0.67 8.60 -3.87
N THR A 54 1.81 8.22 -4.42
CA THR A 54 1.97 7.88 -5.84
C THR A 54 2.04 6.37 -6.10
N HIS A 55 2.48 5.60 -5.10
CA HIS A 55 2.67 4.16 -5.19
C HIS A 55 2.09 3.44 -3.97
N VAL A 56 1.39 2.34 -4.20
CA VAL A 56 0.80 1.50 -3.15
C VAL A 56 1.31 0.08 -3.27
N LEU A 57 1.89 -0.42 -2.19
CA LEU A 57 2.26 -1.83 -2.03
C LEU A 57 1.20 -2.52 -1.17
N ALA A 58 0.65 -3.65 -1.63
CA ALA A 58 -0.37 -4.42 -0.94
C ALA A 58 -0.20 -5.94 -1.13
N GLY A 59 -0.67 -6.75 -0.18
CA GLY A 59 -0.77 -8.20 -0.38
C GLY A 59 -1.88 -8.56 -1.35
N GLY A 60 -3.07 -8.00 -1.13
CA GLY A 60 -4.26 -8.21 -1.93
C GLY A 60 -5.15 -6.98 -1.91
N MET A 61 -5.79 -6.68 -3.03
CA MET A 61 -6.61 -5.49 -3.21
C MET A 61 -7.80 -5.78 -4.12
N GLY A 62 -9.00 -5.41 -3.69
CA GLY A 62 -10.21 -5.61 -4.49
C GLY A 62 -10.23 -4.75 -5.75
N GLN A 63 -10.91 -5.22 -6.80
CA GLN A 63 -10.93 -4.57 -8.12
C GLN A 63 -11.36 -3.10 -8.06
N ARG A 64 -12.39 -2.77 -7.28
CA ARG A 64 -12.86 -1.40 -7.10
C ARG A 64 -11.76 -0.47 -6.58
N ALA A 65 -10.90 -0.93 -5.66
CA ALA A 65 -9.81 -0.11 -5.15
C ALA A 65 -8.71 0.09 -6.19
N LEU A 66 -8.38 -0.97 -6.96
CA LEU A 66 -7.46 -0.88 -8.09
C LEU A 66 -7.94 0.15 -9.12
N ASP A 67 -9.22 0.11 -9.49
CA ASP A 67 -9.82 1.04 -10.44
C ASP A 67 -9.75 2.50 -9.93
N LEU A 68 -9.99 2.71 -8.63
CA LEU A 68 -9.94 4.04 -8.01
C LEU A 68 -8.52 4.62 -7.94
N PHE A 69 -7.51 3.78 -7.71
CA PHE A 69 -6.10 4.17 -7.77
C PHE A 69 -5.66 4.46 -9.21
N ALA A 70 -6.02 3.60 -10.15
CA ALA A 70 -5.71 3.79 -11.57
C ALA A 70 -6.32 5.08 -12.12
N ALA A 71 -7.56 5.40 -11.76
CA ALA A 71 -8.23 6.65 -12.12
C ALA A 71 -7.52 7.92 -11.58
N ARG A 72 -6.61 7.76 -10.61
CA ARG A 72 -5.81 8.83 -9.99
C ARG A 72 -4.33 8.76 -10.36
N SER A 73 -3.97 7.90 -11.32
CA SER A 73 -2.57 7.66 -11.72
C SER A 73 -1.68 7.20 -10.57
N ILE A 74 -2.24 6.46 -9.62
CA ILE A 74 -1.50 5.84 -8.52
C ILE A 74 -1.17 4.41 -8.91
N GLU A 75 0.12 4.07 -8.87
CA GLU A 75 0.61 2.74 -9.23
C GLU A 75 0.43 1.77 -8.06
N VAL A 76 -0.08 0.56 -8.34
CA VAL A 76 -0.34 -0.44 -7.31
C VAL A 76 0.44 -1.72 -7.61
N THR A 77 1.23 -2.16 -6.63
CA THR A 77 1.85 -3.50 -6.62
C THR A 77 1.09 -4.40 -5.66
N VAL A 78 0.48 -5.47 -6.19
CA VAL A 78 -0.22 -6.51 -5.40
C VAL A 78 0.58 -7.80 -5.32
N GLY A 79 0.15 -8.73 -4.46
CA GLY A 79 0.81 -10.02 -4.23
C GLY A 79 2.12 -9.90 -3.45
N VAL A 80 2.33 -8.76 -2.78
CA VAL A 80 3.52 -8.52 -1.97
C VAL A 80 3.42 -9.37 -0.70
N GLN A 81 4.48 -10.11 -0.39
CA GLN A 81 4.50 -11.00 0.77
C GLN A 81 4.54 -10.20 2.08
N PRO A 82 3.79 -10.62 3.13
CA PRO A 82 3.82 -9.97 4.44
C PRO A 82 5.24 -9.90 5.02
N LYS A 83 5.79 -8.68 5.12
CA LYS A 83 7.08 -8.38 5.74
C LYS A 83 7.00 -7.03 6.46
N HIS A 84 8.08 -6.70 7.17
CA HIS A 84 8.24 -5.38 7.77
C HIS A 84 8.24 -4.29 6.68
N PRO A 85 7.51 -3.18 6.88
CA PRO A 85 7.28 -2.19 5.84
C PRO A 85 8.57 -1.55 5.30
N ALA A 86 9.51 -1.18 6.17
CA ALA A 86 10.79 -0.63 5.74
C ALA A 86 11.58 -1.60 4.82
N ALA A 87 11.51 -2.91 5.06
CA ALA A 87 12.18 -3.90 4.22
C ALA A 87 11.55 -3.97 2.82
N LEU A 88 10.22 -3.87 2.74
CA LEU A 88 9.49 -3.86 1.47
C LEU A 88 9.80 -2.61 0.64
N VAL A 89 9.90 -1.45 1.30
CA VAL A 89 10.29 -0.20 0.64
C VAL A 89 11.71 -0.30 0.10
N GLN A 90 12.64 -0.86 0.87
CA GLN A 90 14.01 -1.11 0.40
C GLN A 90 14.05 -2.07 -0.80
N GLU A 91 13.28 -3.16 -0.78
CA GLU A 91 13.16 -4.08 -1.92
C GLU A 91 12.56 -3.36 -3.15
N TRP A 92 11.59 -2.47 -2.94
CA TRP A 92 10.97 -1.68 -4.01
C TRP A 92 11.96 -0.69 -4.64
N LEU A 93 12.70 0.07 -3.81
CA LEU A 93 13.73 1.01 -4.25
C LEU A 93 14.85 0.31 -5.04
N ASN A 94 15.22 -0.90 -4.61
CA ASN A 94 16.22 -1.73 -5.27
C ASN A 94 15.69 -2.48 -6.51
N LYS A 95 14.41 -2.32 -6.85
CA LYS A 95 13.73 -3.04 -7.95
C LYS A 95 13.80 -4.57 -7.82
N THR A 96 13.92 -5.07 -6.58
CA THR A 96 13.96 -6.50 -6.26
C THR A 96 12.65 -7.00 -5.63
N LEU A 97 11.73 -6.08 -5.31
CA LEU A 97 10.41 -6.42 -4.79
C LEU A 97 9.67 -7.34 -5.76
N LYS A 98 9.28 -8.51 -5.28
CA LYS A 98 8.46 -9.45 -6.02
C LYS A 98 6.99 -9.16 -5.73
N GLY A 99 6.29 -8.60 -6.71
CA GLY A 99 4.84 -8.71 -6.79
C GLY A 99 4.44 -10.15 -7.14
N GLY A 100 3.16 -10.45 -6.94
CA GLY A 100 2.60 -11.77 -7.22
C GLY A 100 1.17 -11.68 -7.71
N SER A 101 0.50 -12.83 -7.78
CA SER A 101 -0.94 -12.87 -8.01
C SER A 101 -1.66 -12.06 -6.93
N ASN A 102 -2.65 -11.26 -7.32
CA ASN A 102 -3.47 -10.52 -6.39
C ASN A 102 -4.15 -11.52 -5.44
N ALA A 103 -3.83 -11.48 -4.14
CA ALA A 103 -4.40 -12.37 -3.14
C ALA A 103 -5.85 -12.00 -2.77
N CYS A 104 -6.61 -11.46 -3.72
CA CYS A 104 -8.02 -11.17 -3.56
C CYS A 104 -8.82 -12.35 -4.10
N ASP A 105 -9.07 -13.32 -3.23
CA ASP A 105 -10.09 -14.34 -3.43
C ASP A 105 -11.45 -13.71 -3.07
N HIS A 106 -12.13 -13.11 -4.04
CA HIS A 106 -13.53 -12.70 -3.93
C HIS A 106 -14.26 -12.79 -5.27
#